data_AF-B3NSP2-F1
#
_entry.id   AF-B3NSP2-F1
#
_cell.length_a   1.000
_cell.length_b   1.000
_cell.length_c   1.000
_cell.angle_alpha   90.00
_cell.angle_beta   90.00
_cell.angle_gamma   90.00
#
_symmetry.space_group_name_H-M   'P 1'
#
loop_
_entity.id
_entity.type
_entity.pdbx_description
1 polymer ?
#
loop_
_entity_poly.entity_id
_entity_poly.type
_entity_poly.pdbx_seq_one_letter_code
_entity_poly.pdbx_strand_id
1 'polypeptide(L)'
;MFELQHITSRIRKFLQRSFRLSFGDYDMYSIWSFCPMSNWNRVKAMLQSCSLCRAESFPIVFWLVVVFSLCGATFNCYELLQVWSCPCEKLAVWRQRHFYVLDHWALRKARLLSSGTIMIAWLMLIYGIIAISPPAMSPWILLTSFVLSVEWFMWSFEVITGRLPISLQTLLSLVLHVFFLGMVCCVKSVFEVALGEHFEHSLRII
;
A
#
# COMPACT_ATOMS: atom_id res chain seq x y z
N MET A 1 21.38 -55.28 -28.29
CA MET A 1 20.78 -54.31 -27.34
C MET A 1 21.94 -53.71 -26.57
N PHE A 2 22.53 -52.63 -27.11
CA PHE A 2 23.82 -52.11 -26.66
C PHE A 2 23.65 -51.03 -25.59
N GLU A 3 24.50 -51.15 -24.57
CA GLU A 3 24.44 -50.45 -23.29
C GLU A 3 24.59 -48.93 -23.41
N LEU A 4 23.52 -48.21 -23.05
CA LEU A 4 23.49 -46.75 -22.96
C LEU A 4 24.21 -46.19 -21.72
N GLN A 5 24.78 -47.04 -20.85
CA GLN A 5 25.33 -46.61 -19.56
C GLN A 5 26.77 -46.05 -19.63
N HIS A 6 27.52 -46.33 -20.70
CA HIS A 6 28.93 -45.92 -20.76
C HIS A 6 29.13 -44.46 -21.22
N ILE A 7 28.13 -43.86 -21.88
CA ILE A 7 28.23 -42.49 -22.44
C ILE A 7 28.03 -41.43 -21.34
N THR A 8 27.20 -41.70 -20.34
CA THR A 8 26.88 -40.76 -19.25
C THR A 8 28.05 -40.54 -18.28
N SER A 9 28.94 -41.52 -18.08
CA SER A 9 30.06 -41.38 -17.14
C SER A 9 31.19 -40.50 -17.65
N ARG A 10 31.47 -40.52 -18.97
CA ARG A 10 32.50 -39.67 -19.59
C ARG A 10 32.06 -38.21 -19.65
N ILE A 11 30.78 -37.96 -19.97
CA ILE A 11 30.21 -36.60 -20.00
C ILE A 11 30.20 -35.99 -18.60
N ARG A 12 29.85 -36.77 -17.56
CA ARG A 12 29.87 -36.31 -16.16
C ARG A 12 31.28 -35.94 -15.68
N LYS A 13 32.30 -36.74 -16.02
CA LYS A 13 33.71 -36.42 -15.69
C LYS A 13 34.23 -35.21 -16.47
N PHE A 14 33.77 -35.00 -17.71
CA PHE A 14 34.18 -33.85 -18.51
C PHE A 14 33.56 -32.55 -17.98
N LEU A 15 32.28 -32.58 -17.60
CA LEU A 15 31.57 -31.46 -16.97
C LEU A 15 32.16 -31.09 -15.60
N GLN A 16 32.51 -32.08 -14.76
CA GLN A 16 33.16 -31.83 -13.47
C GLN A 16 34.56 -31.21 -13.60
N ARG A 17 35.26 -31.43 -14.72
CA ARG A 17 36.60 -30.91 -14.92
C ARG A 17 36.60 -29.51 -15.55
N SER A 18 35.63 -29.20 -16.41
CA SER A 18 35.47 -27.86 -17.00
C SER A 18 34.80 -26.87 -16.05
N PHE A 19 33.89 -27.33 -15.19
CA PHE A 19 33.29 -26.51 -14.15
C PHE A 19 33.85 -26.93 -12.79
N ARG A 20 34.82 -26.18 -12.25
CA ARG A 20 35.16 -26.20 -10.82
C ARG A 20 33.97 -25.65 -10.02
N LEU A 21 32.87 -26.40 -10.00
CA LEU A 21 31.72 -26.15 -9.16
C LEU A 21 32.08 -26.61 -7.76
N SER A 22 32.43 -25.64 -6.93
CA SER A 22 32.43 -25.80 -5.48
C SER A 22 31.03 -26.25 -5.07
N PHE A 23 30.92 -27.51 -4.62
CA PHE A 23 29.70 -28.09 -4.07
C PHE A 23 29.50 -27.48 -2.68
N GLY A 24 28.74 -26.39 -2.60
CA GLY A 24 28.32 -25.75 -1.37
C GLY A 24 27.00 -25.03 -1.60
N ASP A 25 25.97 -25.49 -0.89
CA ASP A 25 24.60 -24.99 -0.82
C ASP A 25 23.77 -24.89 -2.11
N TYR A 26 22.91 -25.89 -2.29
CA TYR A 26 21.75 -25.83 -3.16
C TYR A 26 20.66 -24.96 -2.50
N ASP A 27 20.78 -23.65 -2.60
CA ASP A 27 19.62 -22.78 -2.45
C ASP A 27 18.81 -22.78 -3.75
N MET A 28 17.56 -23.21 -3.62
CA MET A 28 16.59 -23.36 -4.67
C MET A 28 16.22 -21.97 -5.23
N TYR A 29 16.85 -21.56 -6.34
CA TYR A 29 16.51 -20.30 -7.01
C TYR A 29 15.09 -20.37 -7.60
N SER A 30 14.13 -19.86 -6.82
CA SER A 30 12.77 -19.55 -7.28
C SER A 30 12.78 -18.16 -7.93
N ILE A 31 12.31 -18.09 -9.18
CA ILE A 31 12.07 -16.85 -9.94
C ILE A 31 11.09 -15.90 -9.21
N TRP A 32 10.40 -16.39 -8.18
CA TRP A 32 9.50 -15.62 -7.31
C TRP A 32 10.16 -15.08 -6.03
N SER A 33 11.46 -15.27 -5.83
CA SER A 33 12.21 -14.64 -4.73
C SER A 33 12.55 -13.18 -5.03
N PHE A 34 11.55 -12.39 -5.44
CA PHE A 34 11.72 -10.95 -5.52
C PHE A 34 11.83 -10.38 -4.10
N CYS A 35 13.08 -10.00 -3.76
CA CYS A 35 13.55 -9.23 -2.61
C CYS A 35 13.62 -9.98 -1.26
N PRO A 36 14.82 -10.06 -0.64
CA PRO A 36 14.92 -10.55 0.72
C PRO A 36 14.15 -9.62 1.67
N MET A 37 13.32 -10.20 2.53
CA MET A 37 12.56 -9.51 3.59
C MET A 37 13.41 -8.51 4.41
N SER A 38 14.73 -8.75 4.47
CA SER A 38 15.77 -7.86 4.98
C SER A 38 15.69 -6.42 4.45
N ASN A 39 15.53 -6.23 3.13
CA ASN A 39 15.48 -4.88 2.54
C ASN A 39 14.16 -4.18 2.88
N TRP A 40 13.05 -4.90 2.94
CA TRP A 40 11.76 -4.34 3.37
C TRP A 40 11.79 -3.93 4.85
N ASN A 41 12.41 -4.74 5.70
CA ASN A 41 12.63 -4.38 7.11
C ASN A 41 13.55 -3.16 7.24
N ARG A 42 14.53 -3.00 6.35
CA ARG A 42 15.42 -1.82 6.31
C ARG A 42 14.68 -0.56 5.86
N VAL A 43 13.78 -0.68 4.88
CA VAL A 43 12.89 0.43 4.46
C VAL A 43 11.87 0.75 5.56
N LYS A 44 11.31 -0.25 6.24
CA LYS A 44 10.44 -0.06 7.42
C LYS A 44 11.19 0.69 8.54
N ALA A 45 12.43 0.30 8.83
CA ALA A 45 13.27 0.98 9.80
C ALA A 45 13.65 2.41 9.38
N MET A 46 13.88 2.66 8.08
CA MET A 46 14.12 4.01 7.56
C MET A 46 12.86 4.90 7.61
N LEU A 47 11.68 4.33 7.34
CA LEU A 47 10.40 5.03 7.50
C LEU A 47 10.13 5.35 8.98
N GLN A 48 10.50 4.45 9.89
CA GLN A 48 10.43 4.69 11.34
C GLN A 48 11.41 5.75 11.82
N SER A 49 12.58 5.89 11.17
CA SER A 49 13.57 6.92 11.50
C SER A 49 13.31 8.29 10.86
N CYS A 50 12.31 8.40 9.96
CA CYS A 50 11.85 9.70 9.48
C CYS A 50 11.29 10.53 10.65
N SER A 51 11.62 11.83 10.65
CA SER A 51 11.36 12.80 11.73
C SER A 51 9.90 12.88 12.22
N LEU A 52 8.94 12.43 11.41
CA LEU A 52 7.52 12.46 11.71
C LEU A 52 7.09 11.50 12.83
N CYS A 53 7.80 10.37 13.03
CA CYS A 53 7.49 9.38 14.06
C CYS A 53 8.26 9.57 15.36
N ARG A 54 8.82 10.76 15.60
CA ARG A 54 9.49 11.07 16.87
C ARG A 54 8.48 11.11 18.00
N ALA A 55 8.86 10.61 19.18
CA ALA A 55 7.99 10.57 20.36
C ALA A 55 7.42 11.96 20.74
N GLU A 56 8.17 13.03 20.49
CA GLU A 56 7.76 14.42 20.77
C GLU A 56 6.64 14.91 19.85
N SER A 57 6.63 14.52 18.57
CA SER A 57 5.63 14.94 17.59
C SER A 57 4.43 14.01 17.51
N PHE A 58 4.50 12.82 18.13
CA PHE A 58 3.47 11.80 18.06
C PHE A 58 2.06 12.29 18.46
N PRO A 59 1.85 13.04 19.57
CA PRO A 59 0.52 13.48 19.96
C PRO A 59 -0.13 14.36 18.88
N ILE A 60 0.66 15.24 18.25
CA ILE A 60 0.18 16.12 17.19
C ILE A 60 -0.22 15.31 15.96
N VAL A 61 0.63 14.36 15.54
CA VAL A 61 0.36 13.48 14.40
C VAL A 61 -0.89 12.64 14.66
N PHE A 62 -1.03 12.09 15.86
CA PHE A 62 -2.19 11.30 16.26
C PHE A 62 -3.50 12.09 16.15
N TRP A 63 -3.56 13.30 16.74
CA TRP A 63 -4.76 14.13 16.68
C TRP A 63 -5.08 14.59 15.25
N LEU A 64 -4.07 14.91 14.44
CA LEU A 64 -4.28 15.21 13.02
C LEU A 64 -4.89 14.02 12.28
N VAL A 65 -4.37 12.81 12.49
CA VAL A 65 -4.93 11.59 11.89
C VAL A 65 -6.38 11.36 12.32
N VAL A 66 -6.71 11.57 13.60
CA VAL A 66 -8.09 11.47 14.11
C VAL A 66 -9.01 12.47 13.40
N VAL A 67 -8.64 13.75 13.38
CA VAL A 67 -9.47 14.82 12.78
C VAL A 67 -9.67 14.57 11.29
N PHE A 68 -8.59 14.29 10.55
CA PHE A 68 -8.70 14.00 9.11
C PHE A 68 -9.49 12.72 8.84
N SER A 69 -9.39 11.70 9.68
CA SER A 69 -10.18 10.49 9.53
C SER A 69 -11.66 10.72 9.75
N LEU A 70 -12.03 11.55 10.73
CA LEU A 70 -13.42 11.93 10.97
C LEU A 70 -13.95 12.78 9.81
N CYS A 71 -13.22 13.83 9.39
CA CYS A 71 -13.60 14.64 8.25
C CYS A 71 -13.74 13.79 6.98
N GLY A 72 -12.77 12.93 6.69
CA GLY A 72 -12.79 12.03 5.53
C GLY A 72 -14.02 11.12 5.52
N ALA A 73 -14.36 10.52 6.66
CA ALA A 73 -15.57 9.70 6.80
C ALA A 73 -16.84 10.54 6.62
N THR A 74 -16.94 11.72 7.23
CA THR A 74 -18.11 12.60 7.10
C THR A 74 -18.32 13.06 5.65
N PHE A 75 -17.26 13.48 4.95
CA PHE A 75 -17.37 13.89 3.55
C PHE A 75 -17.77 12.73 2.64
N ASN A 76 -17.18 11.55 2.81
CA ASN A 76 -17.60 10.37 2.05
C ASN A 76 -19.06 9.96 2.35
N CYS A 77 -19.52 10.18 3.58
CA CYS A 77 -20.89 9.86 3.98
C CYS A 77 -21.87 10.82 3.32
N TYR A 78 -21.52 12.11 3.34
CA TYR A 78 -22.27 13.15 2.66
C TYR A 78 -22.37 12.89 1.16
N GLU A 79 -21.26 12.56 0.50
CA GLU A 79 -21.28 12.20 -0.93
C GLU A 79 -22.12 10.95 -1.20
N LEU A 80 -21.99 9.90 -0.38
CA LEU A 80 -22.78 8.68 -0.55
C LEU A 80 -24.28 8.96 -0.39
N LEU A 81 -24.66 9.76 0.61
CA LEU A 81 -26.04 10.21 0.84
C LEU A 81 -26.56 11.03 -0.34
N GLN A 82 -25.75 11.97 -0.84
CA GLN A 82 -26.11 12.81 -1.98
C GLN A 82 -26.36 11.95 -3.24
N VAL A 83 -25.50 10.98 -3.52
CA VAL A 83 -25.64 10.06 -4.66
C VAL A 83 -26.85 9.13 -4.49
N TRP A 84 -27.17 8.76 -3.26
CA TRP A 84 -28.35 7.97 -2.94
C TRP A 84 -29.65 8.77 -3.13
N SER A 85 -29.67 10.02 -2.67
CA SER A 85 -30.84 10.91 -2.74
C SER A 85 -31.09 11.48 -4.14
N CYS A 86 -30.04 11.84 -4.88
CA CYS A 86 -30.15 12.49 -6.19
C CYS A 86 -29.42 11.69 -7.28
N PRO A 87 -30.14 10.82 -8.02
CA PRO A 87 -29.54 9.95 -9.03
C PRO A 87 -29.02 10.68 -10.27
N CYS A 88 -29.37 11.96 -10.44
CA CYS A 88 -29.02 12.78 -11.61
C CYS A 88 -27.82 13.69 -11.37
N GLU A 89 -27.27 13.72 -10.15
CA GLU A 89 -26.19 14.64 -9.82
C GLU A 89 -24.83 14.11 -10.30
N LYS A 90 -24.04 14.99 -10.93
CA LYS A 90 -22.68 14.65 -11.36
C LYS A 90 -21.80 14.62 -10.11
N LEU A 91 -21.33 13.43 -9.70
CA LEU A 91 -20.31 13.34 -8.66
C LEU A 91 -19.11 14.22 -9.00
N ALA A 92 -18.74 15.08 -8.06
CA ALA A 92 -17.52 15.85 -8.10
C ALA A 92 -16.32 14.91 -7.90
N VAL A 93 -15.75 14.42 -8.98
CA VAL A 93 -14.53 13.60 -8.91
C VAL A 93 -13.33 14.51 -8.72
N TRP A 94 -12.36 14.09 -7.91
CA TRP A 94 -11.07 14.79 -7.68
C TRP A 94 -10.42 15.29 -8.99
N ARG A 95 -10.57 14.53 -10.08
CA ARG A 95 -10.17 14.93 -11.42
C ARG A 95 -11.24 14.57 -12.44
N GLN A 96 -11.77 15.55 -13.16
CA GLN A 96 -12.68 15.27 -14.27
C GLN A 96 -11.91 14.58 -15.40
N ARG A 97 -12.28 13.33 -15.70
CA ARG A 97 -11.77 12.58 -16.84
C ARG A 97 -12.94 12.24 -17.75
N HIS A 98 -12.79 12.52 -19.04
CA HIS A 98 -13.77 12.15 -20.05
C HIS A 98 -13.48 10.73 -20.52
N PHE A 99 -14.36 9.79 -20.17
CA PHE A 99 -14.32 8.41 -20.67
C PHE A 99 -15.28 8.29 -21.84
N TYR A 100 -14.76 8.22 -23.07
CA TYR A 100 -15.59 8.09 -24.28
C TYR A 100 -15.99 6.64 -24.60
N VAL A 101 -15.37 5.65 -23.94
CA VAL A 101 -15.49 4.22 -24.28
C VAL A 101 -16.40 3.45 -23.31
N LEU A 102 -16.70 4.01 -22.13
CA LEU A 102 -17.45 3.32 -21.09
C LEU A 102 -18.91 3.77 -21.03
N ASP A 103 -19.83 2.81 -20.94
CA ASP A 103 -21.25 3.06 -20.75
C ASP A 103 -21.51 3.78 -19.42
N HIS A 104 -22.40 4.77 -19.44
CA HIS A 104 -22.71 5.62 -18.29
C HIS A 104 -23.23 4.84 -17.09
N TRP A 105 -23.99 3.77 -17.34
CA TRP A 105 -24.54 2.91 -16.29
C TRP A 105 -23.46 2.10 -15.57
N ALA A 106 -22.51 1.54 -16.32
CA ALA A 106 -21.36 0.81 -15.76
C ALA A 106 -20.48 1.74 -14.92
N LEU A 107 -20.23 2.96 -15.40
CA LEU A 107 -19.46 3.98 -14.70
C LEU A 107 -20.11 4.37 -13.36
N ARG A 108 -21.45 4.47 -13.33
CA ARG A 108 -22.20 4.77 -12.11
C ARG A 108 -22.11 3.65 -11.07
N LYS A 109 -22.28 2.39 -11.49
CA LYS A 109 -22.12 1.23 -10.60
C LYS A 109 -20.71 1.15 -10.01
N ALA A 110 -19.70 1.34 -10.85
CA ALA A 110 -18.31 1.36 -10.39
C ALA A 110 -18.07 2.46 -9.34
N ARG A 111 -18.63 3.66 -9.54
CA ARG A 111 -18.52 4.79 -8.58
C ARG A 111 -19.22 4.52 -7.25
N LEU A 112 -20.41 3.92 -7.28
CA LEU A 112 -21.14 3.52 -6.07
C LEU A 112 -20.36 2.47 -5.29
N LEU A 113 -19.85 1.45 -5.98
CA LEU A 113 -19.02 0.42 -5.36
C LEU A 113 -17.73 1.00 -4.78
N SER A 114 -17.04 1.88 -5.51
CA SER A 114 -15.82 2.52 -5.01
C SER A 114 -16.07 3.46 -3.83
N SER A 115 -17.19 4.19 -3.83
CA SER A 115 -17.60 5.05 -2.72
C SER A 115 -18.00 4.22 -1.49
N GLY A 116 -18.65 3.08 -1.68
CA GLY A 116 -18.93 2.13 -0.60
C GLY A 116 -17.67 1.52 0.00
N THR A 117 -16.70 1.10 -0.84
CA THR A 117 -15.46 0.50 -0.35
C THR A 117 -14.57 1.51 0.38
N ILE A 118 -14.46 2.76 -0.11
CA ILE A 118 -13.71 3.81 0.58
C ILE A 118 -14.37 4.17 1.91
N MET A 119 -15.71 4.18 1.98
CA MET A 119 -16.44 4.40 3.23
C MET A 119 -16.12 3.33 4.27
N ILE A 120 -16.20 2.05 3.88
CA ILE A 120 -15.85 0.93 4.76
C ILE A 120 -14.40 1.06 5.23
N ALA A 121 -13.48 1.44 4.34
CA ALA A 121 -12.08 1.66 4.70
C ALA A 121 -11.93 2.78 5.75
N TRP A 122 -12.63 3.92 5.60
CA TRP A 122 -12.60 5.00 6.58
C TRP A 122 -13.14 4.55 7.95
N LEU A 123 -14.24 3.80 7.97
CA LEU A 123 -14.80 3.25 9.21
C LEU A 123 -13.82 2.28 9.89
N MET A 124 -13.15 1.42 9.12
CA MET A 124 -12.10 0.53 9.62
C MET A 124 -10.91 1.30 10.19
N LEU A 125 -10.52 2.42 9.57
CA LEU A 125 -9.47 3.30 10.08
C LEU A 125 -9.88 3.90 11.44
N ILE A 126 -11.08 4.49 11.53
CA ILE A 126 -11.61 5.05 12.78
C ILE A 126 -11.68 3.98 13.86
N TYR A 127 -12.21 2.80 13.53
CA TYR A 127 -12.26 1.67 14.44
C TYR A 127 -10.87 1.26 14.93
N GLY A 128 -9.88 1.16 14.02
CA GLY A 128 -8.51 0.86 14.38
C GLY A 128 -7.86 1.89 15.29
N ILE A 129 -8.22 3.17 15.16
CA ILE A 129 -7.75 4.25 16.04
C ILE A 129 -8.39 4.13 17.43
N ILE A 130 -9.72 3.98 17.52
CA ILE A 130 -10.46 3.91 18.79
C ILE A 130 -10.11 2.64 19.56
N ALA A 131 -10.02 1.50 18.87
CA ALA A 131 -9.71 0.21 19.47
C ALA A 131 -8.20 -0.05 19.61
N ILE A 132 -7.34 0.91 19.24
CA ILE A 132 -5.88 0.80 19.26
C ILE A 132 -5.43 -0.52 18.61
N SER A 133 -5.98 -0.81 17.43
CA SER A 133 -5.79 -2.07 16.72
C SER A 133 -5.09 -1.86 15.37
N PRO A 134 -3.75 -2.07 15.29
CA PRO A 134 -3.00 -1.99 14.05
C PRO A 134 -3.55 -2.81 12.87
N PRO A 135 -4.03 -4.05 13.05
CA PRO A 135 -4.52 -4.84 11.92
C PRO A 135 -5.78 -4.22 11.29
N ALA A 136 -6.63 -3.57 12.08
CA ALA A 136 -7.83 -2.89 11.57
C ALA A 136 -7.52 -1.65 10.73
N MET A 137 -6.36 -1.01 10.92
CA MET A 137 -5.92 0.14 10.11
C MET A 137 -5.38 -0.28 8.72
N SER A 138 -4.99 -1.56 8.57
CA SER A 138 -4.34 -2.06 7.35
C SER A 138 -5.18 -1.99 6.07
N PRO A 139 -6.51 -2.27 6.06
CA PRO A 139 -7.30 -2.23 4.83
C PRO A 139 -7.34 -0.83 4.21
N TRP A 140 -7.43 0.21 5.05
CA TRP A 140 -7.41 1.59 4.59
C TRP A 140 -6.06 1.97 3.98
N ILE A 141 -4.95 1.57 4.62
CA ILE A 141 -3.60 1.81 4.11
C ILE A 141 -3.40 1.12 2.75
N LEU A 142 -3.81 -0.14 2.62
CA LEU A 142 -3.69 -0.90 1.38
C LEU A 142 -4.50 -0.29 0.24
N LEU A 143 -5.78 0.03 0.49
CA LEU A 143 -6.65 0.63 -0.50
C LEU A 143 -6.12 2.00 -0.96
N THR A 144 -5.74 2.85 -0.01
CA THR A 144 -5.23 4.20 -0.30
C THR A 144 -3.90 4.14 -1.05
N SER A 145 -2.99 3.26 -0.63
CA SER A 145 -1.70 3.03 -1.32
C SER A 145 -1.90 2.55 -2.76
N PHE A 146 -2.83 1.62 -2.98
CA PHE A 146 -3.15 1.13 -4.31
C PHE A 146 -3.70 2.25 -5.21
N VAL A 147 -4.71 2.99 -4.72
CA VAL A 147 -5.31 4.11 -5.48
C VAL A 147 -4.26 5.17 -5.81
N LEU A 148 -3.43 5.54 -4.84
CA LEU A 148 -2.37 6.53 -5.01
C LEU A 148 -1.30 6.08 -6.01
N SER A 149 -0.96 4.79 -6.02
CA SER A 149 -0.01 4.20 -6.98
C SER A 149 -0.55 4.27 -8.41
N VAL A 150 -1.84 3.94 -8.60
CA VAL A 150 -2.51 4.06 -9.91
C VAL A 150 -2.60 5.51 -10.36
N GLU A 151 -2.95 6.44 -9.47
CA GLU A 151 -2.99 7.87 -9.78
C GLU A 151 -1.60 8.40 -10.16
N TRP A 152 -0.56 8.04 -9.41
CA TRP A 152 0.82 8.42 -9.74
C TRP A 152 1.27 7.88 -11.09
N PHE A 153 0.95 6.62 -11.39
CA PHE A 153 1.26 6.02 -12.69
C PHE A 153 0.55 6.74 -13.83
N MET A 154 -0.75 6.99 -13.70
CA MET A 154 -1.54 7.71 -14.70
C MET A 154 -1.06 9.15 -14.90
N TRP A 155 -0.76 9.86 -13.82
CA TRP A 155 -0.21 11.21 -13.88
C TRP A 155 1.15 11.24 -14.57
N SER A 156 2.05 10.31 -14.22
CA SER A 156 3.37 10.19 -14.85
C SER A 156 3.25 9.92 -16.35
N PHE A 157 2.35 9.02 -16.75
CA PHE A 157 2.10 8.73 -18.16
C PHE A 157 1.61 9.95 -18.94
N GLU A 158 0.70 10.73 -18.36
CA GLU A 158 0.18 11.96 -18.99
C GLU A 158 1.23 13.05 -19.14
N VAL A 159 2.11 13.20 -18.15
CA VAL A 159 3.25 14.13 -18.21
C VAL A 159 4.23 13.71 -19.29
N ILE A 160 4.60 12.42 -19.35
CA ILE A 160 5.51 11.89 -20.38
C ILE A 160 4.92 12.04 -21.79
N THR A 161 3.61 11.83 -21.94
CA THR A 161 2.90 11.99 -23.23
C THR A 161 2.69 13.47 -23.59
N GLY A 162 3.02 14.41 -22.70
CA GLY A 162 2.84 15.85 -22.93
C GLY A 162 1.38 16.30 -23.00
N ARG A 163 0.43 15.48 -22.54
CA ARG A 163 -1.02 15.79 -22.61
C ARG A 163 -1.47 16.75 -21.51
N LEU A 164 -0.71 16.88 -20.43
CA LEU A 164 -1.08 17.68 -19.26
C LEU A 164 0.03 18.69 -18.93
N PRO A 165 -0.28 19.99 -18.82
CA PRO A 165 0.67 20.94 -18.25
C PRO A 165 0.88 20.61 -16.77
N ILE A 166 2.13 20.68 -16.30
CA ILE A 166 2.48 20.41 -14.89
C ILE A 166 1.83 21.50 -14.03
N SER A 167 0.71 21.19 -13.38
CA SER A 167 0.06 22.09 -12.43
C SER A 167 0.58 21.83 -11.02
N LEU A 168 1.06 22.88 -10.35
CA LEU A 168 1.54 22.78 -8.96
C LEU A 168 0.44 22.30 -8.00
N GLN A 169 -0.81 22.65 -8.28
CA GLN A 169 -1.97 22.22 -7.49
C GLN A 169 -2.12 20.69 -7.50
N THR A 170 -1.99 20.04 -8.66
CA THR A 170 -2.07 18.56 -8.74
C THR A 170 -0.92 17.89 -7.99
N LEU A 171 0.29 18.45 -8.11
CA LEU A 171 1.46 17.93 -7.41
C LEU A 171 1.28 18.04 -5.89
N LEU A 172 0.87 19.22 -5.41
CA LEU A 172 0.70 19.50 -3.99
C LEU A 172 -0.36 18.60 -3.36
N SER A 173 -1.48 18.37 -4.06
CA SER A 173 -2.48 17.42 -3.59
C SER A 173 -1.95 16.00 -3.44
N LEU A 174 -1.17 15.55 -4.42
CA LEU A 174 -0.68 14.18 -4.43
C LEU A 174 0.34 13.99 -3.31
N VAL A 175 1.25 14.96 -3.13
CA VAL A 175 2.19 14.99 -2.00
C VAL A 175 1.43 15.02 -0.66
N LEU A 176 0.35 15.78 -0.55
CA LEU A 176 -0.47 15.83 0.67
C LEU A 176 -1.10 14.46 1.00
N HIS A 177 -1.57 13.72 -0.01
CA HIS A 177 -2.09 12.36 0.19
C HIS A 177 -1.00 11.38 0.62
N VAL A 178 0.21 11.46 0.03
CA VAL A 178 1.37 10.66 0.46
C VAL A 178 1.72 10.98 1.91
N PHE A 179 1.73 12.26 2.27
CA PHE A 179 2.02 12.72 3.62
C PHE A 179 1.01 12.18 4.64
N PHE A 180 -0.29 12.26 4.32
CA PHE A 180 -1.35 11.73 5.17
C PHE A 180 -1.24 10.20 5.35
N LEU A 181 -0.98 9.47 4.26
CA LEU A 181 -0.72 8.02 4.31
C LEU A 181 0.48 7.71 5.22
N GLY A 182 1.56 8.50 5.13
CA GLY A 182 2.72 8.40 6.00
C GLY A 182 2.38 8.60 7.48
N MET A 183 1.56 9.59 7.81
CA MET A 183 1.09 9.82 9.19
C MET A 183 0.27 8.63 9.73
N VAL A 184 -0.63 8.05 8.93
CA VAL A 184 -1.41 6.87 9.33
C VAL A 184 -0.51 5.65 9.55
N CYS A 185 0.46 5.42 8.65
CA CYS A 185 1.47 4.36 8.82
C CYS A 185 2.31 4.55 10.08
N CYS A 186 2.63 5.81 10.40
CA CYS A 186 3.35 6.16 11.62
C CYS A 186 2.57 5.76 12.87
N VAL A 187 1.29 6.17 12.96
CA VAL A 187 0.41 5.81 14.08
C VAL A 187 0.27 4.29 14.21
N LYS A 188 0.06 3.60 13.09
CA LYS A 188 0.01 2.12 13.08
C LYS A 188 1.30 1.51 13.63
N SER A 189 2.47 1.99 13.20
CA SER A 189 3.75 1.47 13.66
C SER A 189 3.96 1.68 15.16
N VAL A 190 3.57 2.84 15.69
CA VAL A 190 3.67 3.12 17.13
C VAL A 190 2.76 2.17 17.92
N PHE A 191 1.55 1.90 17.43
CA PHE A 191 0.65 0.91 18.03
C PHE A 191 1.20 -0.52 17.96
N GLU A 192 1.83 -0.93 16.85
CA GLU A 192 2.49 -2.24 16.73
C GLU A 192 3.60 -2.41 17.78
N VAL A 193 4.43 -1.38 17.98
CA VAL A 193 5.54 -1.40 18.94
C VAL A 193 5.01 -1.41 20.38
N ALA A 194 4.08 -0.53 20.72
CA ALA A 194 3.51 -0.43 22.06
C ALA A 194 2.79 -1.72 22.49
N LEU A 195 2.07 -2.37 21.58
CA LEU A 195 1.44 -3.66 21.85
C LEU A 195 2.48 -4.77 22.00
N GLY A 196 3.52 -4.80 21.15
CA GLY A 196 4.62 -5.76 21.25
C GLY A 196 5.32 -5.73 22.60
N GLU A 197 5.66 -4.54 23.10
CA GLU A 197 6.30 -4.37 24.42
C GLU A 197 5.41 -4.84 25.57
N HIS A 198 4.09 -4.58 25.51
CA HIS A 198 3.13 -5.05 26.50
C HIS A 198 3.02 -6.59 26.55
N PHE A 199 3.02 -7.25 25.39
CA PHE A 199 3.01 -8.72 25.33
C PHE A 199 4.31 -9.33 25.88
N GLU A 200 5.47 -8.74 25.58
CA GLU A 200 6.75 -9.20 26.13
C GLU A 200 6.82 -9.07 27.65
N HIS A 201 6.28 -7.98 28.22
CA HIS A 201 6.20 -7.82 29.66
C HIS A 201 5.25 -8.83 30.31
N SER A 202 4.11 -9.11 29.68
CA SER A 202 3.15 -10.11 30.20
C SER A 202 3.70 -11.54 30.14
N LEU A 203 4.54 -11.86 29.15
CA LEU A 203 5.16 -13.19 29.00
C LEU A 203 6.34 -13.43 29.95
N ARG A 204 7.01 -12.38 30.46
CA ARG A 204 8.09 -12.51 31.46
C ARG A 204 7.59 -12.70 32.90
N ILE A 205 6.31 -12.47 33.16
CA ILE A 205 5.71 -12.57 34.50
C ILE A 205 5.13 -13.96 34.78
N ILE A 206 5.05 -14.83 33.76
CA ILE A 206 4.63 -16.24 33.85
C ILE A 206 5.87 -17.14 33.85
#